data_AF-A0A815UAD4-F1
#
_entry.id   AF-A0A815UAD4-F1
#
_cell.length_a   1.000
_cell.length_b   1.000
_cell.length_c   1.000
_cell.angle_alpha   90.00
_cell.angle_beta   90.00
_cell.angle_gamma   90.00
#
_symmetry.space_group_name_H-M   'P 1'
#
loop_
_entity.id
_entity.type
_entity.pdbx_description
1 polymer ?
#
loop_
_entity_poly.entity_id
_entity_poly.type
_entity_poly.pdbx_seq_one_letter_code
_entity_poly.pdbx_strand_id
1 'polypeptide(L)'
;MLLIELAVGSVVNAPINATLLNAAYSIWQQYVPESFPGSMNVDNYALFAFDATWTLIQSLQQLCASKINISSSCLSFIGSSYCFDRRFIHSKLLSDAVSRTEFLGVSGPIQFSFNVTDRITGLYYSAKNAQPSSNGLSFVPVLEYFHPSDWRIPTKENIIIWSGNSLTQPIGGAILKGLNLRIGIIESVPFTIVEKVIDASGQTTIQYSGYIHDLIKLLQSNMGFIPTIELAPSNQTYNGLVRAVHNGVYDIVIGDVTVTAARRELVDFFHCYI
;
A
#
# COMPACT_ATOMS: atom_id res chain seq x y z
N MET A 1 4.05 7.99 -9.25
CA MET A 1 3.57 7.02 -8.23
C MET A 1 2.80 5.92 -8.95
N LEU A 2 2.91 4.67 -8.49
CA LEU A 2 2.12 3.54 -8.99
C LEU A 2 1.23 3.03 -7.85
N LEU A 3 -0.07 2.94 -8.11
CA LEU A 3 -1.06 2.38 -7.20
C LEU A 3 -1.49 1.03 -7.77
N ILE A 4 -1.46 -0.03 -6.96
CA ILE A 4 -1.90 -1.36 -7.37
C ILE A 4 -3.20 -1.67 -6.65
N GLU A 5 -4.22 -2.04 -7.41
CA GLU A 5 -5.56 -2.35 -6.90
C GLU A 5 -6.03 -3.71 -7.40
N LEU A 6 -6.85 -4.38 -6.60
CA LEU A 6 -7.51 -5.62 -7.01
C LEU A 6 -8.55 -5.31 -8.10
N ALA A 7 -8.57 -6.11 -9.15
CA ALA A 7 -9.40 -5.90 -10.32
C ALA A 7 -10.34 -7.09 -10.59
N VAL A 8 -11.43 -6.82 -11.31
CA VAL A 8 -12.34 -7.84 -11.83
C VAL A 8 -12.05 -8.13 -13.30
N GLY A 9 -12.57 -9.25 -13.80
CA GLY A 9 -12.34 -9.68 -15.17
C GLY A 9 -12.69 -8.63 -16.23
N SER A 10 -13.77 -7.86 -16.06
CA SER A 10 -14.15 -6.80 -17.00
C SER A 10 -13.13 -5.66 -17.10
N VAL A 11 -12.41 -5.35 -16.02
CA VAL A 11 -11.39 -4.28 -16.01
C VAL A 11 -10.18 -4.67 -16.86
N VAL A 12 -9.87 -5.96 -16.89
CA VAL A 12 -8.67 -6.51 -17.51
C VAL A 12 -8.95 -7.30 -18.80
N ASN A 13 -10.16 -7.15 -19.34
CA ASN A 13 -10.67 -7.87 -20.52
C ASN A 13 -10.60 -9.40 -20.40
N ALA A 14 -10.79 -9.93 -19.19
CA ALA A 14 -10.96 -11.37 -18.96
C ALA A 14 -12.45 -11.78 -19.02
N PRO A 15 -12.74 -13.07 -19.29
CA PRO A 15 -14.12 -13.55 -19.34
C PRO A 15 -14.87 -13.31 -18.02
N ILE A 16 -16.12 -12.86 -18.15
CA ILE A 16 -17.08 -12.73 -17.04
C ILE A 16 -18.46 -13.24 -17.47
N ASN A 17 -19.30 -13.56 -16.49
CA ASN A 17 -20.70 -13.90 -16.75
C ASN A 17 -21.54 -12.62 -16.87
N ALA A 18 -21.49 -11.99 -18.04
CA ALA A 18 -22.19 -10.74 -18.33
C ALA A 18 -23.72 -10.87 -18.20
N THR A 19 -24.28 -12.04 -18.54
CA THR A 19 -25.72 -12.31 -18.40
C THR A 19 -26.14 -12.27 -16.93
N LEU A 20 -25.39 -12.95 -16.05
CA LEU A 20 -25.64 -12.93 -14.61
C LEU A 20 -25.46 -11.53 -14.02
N LEU A 21 -24.43 -10.80 -14.45
CA LEU A 21 -24.17 -9.44 -14.00
C LEU A 21 -25.31 -8.48 -14.38
N ASN A 22 -25.77 -8.52 -15.63
CA ASN A 22 -26.87 -7.67 -16.09
C ASN A 22 -28.19 -8.01 -15.38
N ALA A 23 -28.44 -9.29 -15.10
CA ALA A 23 -29.60 -9.71 -14.32
C ALA A 23 -29.51 -9.18 -12.87
N ALA A 24 -28.34 -9.28 -12.24
CA ALA A 24 -28.10 -8.75 -10.89
C ALA A 24 -28.32 -7.24 -10.82
N TYR A 25 -27.80 -6.48 -11.79
CA TYR A 25 -28.03 -5.03 -11.89
C TYR A 25 -29.49 -4.68 -12.12
N SER A 26 -30.20 -5.44 -12.97
CA SER A 26 -31.63 -5.21 -13.20
C SER A 26 -32.45 -5.40 -11.92
N ILE A 27 -32.15 -6.45 -11.15
CA ILE A 27 -32.79 -6.72 -9.86
C ILE A 27 -32.44 -5.61 -8.85
N TRP A 28 -31.17 -5.23 -8.74
CA TRP A 28 -30.76 -4.17 -7.81
C TRP A 28 -31.48 -2.85 -8.14
N GLN A 29 -31.50 -2.46 -9.41
CA GLN A 29 -32.18 -1.25 -9.86
C GLN A 29 -33.71 -1.31 -9.60
N GLN A 30 -34.32 -2.48 -9.75
CA GLN A 30 -35.77 -2.65 -9.53
C GLN A 30 -36.15 -2.57 -8.05
N TYR A 31 -35.40 -3.24 -7.17
CA TYR A 31 -35.82 -3.45 -5.77
C TYR A 31 -35.12 -2.52 -4.77
N VAL A 32 -33.92 -2.02 -5.08
CA VAL A 32 -33.17 -1.12 -4.19
C VAL A 32 -32.50 0.01 -4.99
N PRO A 33 -33.27 0.82 -5.75
CA PRO A 33 -32.72 1.85 -6.64
C PRO A 33 -31.90 2.91 -5.90
N GLU A 34 -32.25 3.21 -4.65
CA GLU A 34 -31.59 4.25 -3.83
C GLU A 34 -30.11 3.93 -3.56
N SER A 35 -29.74 2.65 -3.51
CA SER A 35 -28.35 2.22 -3.25
C SER A 35 -27.59 1.83 -4.51
N PHE A 36 -28.25 1.82 -5.68
CA PHE A 36 -27.61 1.42 -6.93
C PHE A 36 -26.86 2.61 -7.55
N PRO A 37 -25.51 2.58 -7.62
CA PRO A 37 -24.73 3.72 -8.12
C PRO A 37 -24.76 3.88 -9.65
N GLY A 38 -25.44 2.97 -10.35
CA GLY A 38 -25.38 2.83 -11.80
C GLY A 38 -24.31 1.82 -12.23
N SER A 39 -24.54 1.12 -13.34
CA SER A 39 -23.72 -0.02 -13.78
C SER A 39 -22.23 0.31 -14.02
N MET A 40 -21.92 1.56 -14.36
CA MET A 40 -20.55 2.05 -14.59
C MET A 40 -19.80 2.45 -13.31
N ASN A 41 -20.52 2.62 -12.19
CA ASN A 41 -19.98 3.12 -10.93
C ASN A 41 -19.99 2.07 -9.81
N VAL A 42 -20.31 0.81 -10.14
CA VAL A 42 -20.26 -0.29 -9.17
C VAL A 42 -18.80 -0.64 -8.87
N ASP A 43 -18.46 -0.61 -7.59
CA ASP A 43 -17.11 -0.94 -7.12
C ASP A 43 -16.81 -2.45 -7.28
N ASN A 44 -15.55 -2.78 -7.58
CA ASN A 44 -15.06 -4.16 -7.69
C ASN A 44 -15.39 -5.01 -6.45
N TYR A 45 -15.35 -4.42 -5.24
CA TYR A 45 -15.70 -5.11 -4.00
C TYR A 45 -17.16 -5.57 -3.95
N ALA A 46 -18.08 -4.84 -4.57
CA ALA A 46 -19.47 -5.27 -4.66
C ALA A 46 -19.60 -6.53 -5.54
N LEU A 47 -18.84 -6.61 -6.63
CA LEU A 47 -18.80 -7.78 -7.51
C LEU A 47 -18.15 -8.99 -6.82
N PHE A 48 -17.09 -8.77 -6.04
CA PHE A 48 -16.51 -9.83 -5.22
C PHE A 48 -17.47 -10.35 -4.15
N ALA A 49 -18.21 -9.45 -3.47
CA ALA A 49 -19.21 -9.83 -2.48
C ALA A 49 -20.37 -10.63 -3.11
N PHE A 50 -20.79 -10.24 -4.32
CA PHE A 50 -21.77 -10.98 -5.10
C PHE A 50 -21.30 -12.40 -5.38
N ASP A 51 -20.12 -12.57 -5.96
CA ASP A 51 -19.58 -13.90 -6.28
C ASP A 51 -19.31 -14.73 -5.03
N ALA A 52 -18.88 -14.12 -3.91
CA ALA A 52 -18.71 -14.82 -2.63
C ALA A 52 -20.04 -15.40 -2.12
N THR A 53 -21.11 -14.63 -2.21
CA THR A 53 -22.47 -15.07 -1.85
C THR A 53 -22.95 -16.16 -2.81
N TRP A 54 -22.69 -16.00 -4.11
CA TRP A 54 -23.05 -16.99 -5.13
C TRP A 54 -22.33 -18.32 -4.91
N THR A 55 -21.02 -18.29 -4.61
CA THR A 55 -20.24 -19.47 -4.21
C THR A 55 -20.88 -20.16 -3.02
N LEU A 56 -21.21 -19.42 -1.95
CA LEU A 56 -21.84 -20.01 -0.76
C LEU A 56 -23.16 -20.70 -1.09
N ILE A 57 -24.02 -20.07 -1.89
CA ILE A 57 -25.31 -20.63 -2.31
C ILE A 57 -25.09 -21.94 -3.09
N GLN A 58 -24.18 -21.94 -4.07
CA GLN A 58 -23.86 -23.12 -4.89
C GLN A 58 -23.31 -24.26 -4.02
N SER A 59 -22.41 -23.96 -3.08
CA SER A 59 -21.84 -24.97 -2.18
C SER A 59 -22.89 -25.56 -1.23
N LEU A 60 -23.82 -24.75 -0.72
CA LEU A 60 -24.94 -25.24 0.11
C LEU A 60 -25.92 -26.08 -0.71
N GLN A 61 -26.21 -25.69 -1.95
CA GLN A 61 -27.04 -26.48 -2.86
C GLN A 61 -26.42 -27.85 -3.14
N GLN A 62 -25.12 -27.90 -3.43
CA GLN A 62 -24.40 -29.17 -3.61
C GLN A 62 -24.43 -30.04 -2.36
N LEU A 63 -24.22 -29.44 -1.18
CA LEU A 63 -24.28 -30.14 0.11
C LEU A 63 -25.66 -30.79 0.33
N CYS A 64 -26.73 -30.02 0.14
CA CYS A 64 -28.10 -30.47 0.37
C CYS A 64 -28.65 -31.41 -0.72
N ALA A 65 -28.14 -31.31 -1.96
CA ALA A 65 -28.48 -32.22 -3.05
C ALA A 65 -27.73 -33.56 -2.95
N SER A 66 -26.62 -33.61 -2.23
CA SER A 66 -25.87 -34.84 -2.03
C SER A 66 -26.73 -35.85 -1.26
N LYS A 67 -26.89 -37.07 -1.80
CA LYS A 67 -27.56 -38.19 -1.11
C LYS A 67 -26.68 -38.79 -0.01
N ILE A 68 -25.84 -37.98 0.65
CA ILE A 68 -25.19 -38.41 1.88
C ILE A 68 -26.31 -38.76 2.84
N ASN A 69 -26.15 -39.86 3.57
CA ASN A 69 -27.11 -40.37 4.53
C ASN A 69 -27.12 -39.44 5.76
N ILE A 70 -27.47 -38.16 5.55
CA ILE A 70 -27.55 -37.15 6.58
C ILE A 70 -28.79 -37.52 7.39
N SER A 71 -28.58 -38.07 8.57
CA SER A 71 -29.64 -38.43 9.52
C SER A 71 -30.45 -37.23 10.01
N SER A 72 -30.05 -36.01 9.62
CA SER A 72 -30.63 -34.72 9.98
C SER A 72 -30.75 -33.81 8.74
N SER A 73 -31.31 -32.60 8.89
CA SER A 73 -31.31 -31.61 7.81
C SER A 73 -29.88 -31.28 7.38
N CYS A 74 -29.62 -31.04 6.09
CA CYS A 74 -28.31 -30.59 5.62
C CYS A 74 -27.85 -29.28 6.31
N LEU A 75 -28.79 -28.46 6.79
CA LEU A 75 -28.56 -27.21 7.52
C LEU A 75 -28.69 -27.38 9.04
N SER A 76 -28.10 -28.44 9.59
CA SER A 76 -28.16 -28.73 11.04
C SER A 76 -27.02 -28.08 11.83
N PHE A 77 -27.34 -27.67 13.05
CA PHE A 77 -26.43 -27.00 13.98
C PHE A 77 -26.47 -27.67 15.35
N ILE A 78 -25.33 -27.68 16.05
CA ILE A 78 -25.19 -28.14 17.45
C ILE A 78 -24.75 -26.94 18.30
N GLY A 79 -25.08 -26.97 19.59
CA GLY A 79 -24.70 -25.92 20.55
C GLY A 79 -25.82 -24.95 20.82
N SER A 80 -25.63 -24.12 21.85
CA SER A 80 -26.64 -23.13 22.25
C SER A 80 -26.74 -22.00 21.22
N SER A 81 -27.89 -21.34 21.12
CA SER A 81 -28.10 -20.21 20.20
C SER A 81 -27.45 -18.90 20.66
N TYR A 82 -26.68 -18.91 21.76
CA TYR A 82 -26.11 -17.72 22.38
C TYR A 82 -24.57 -17.68 22.18
N CYS A 83 -24.01 -16.49 21.92
CA CYS A 83 -22.57 -16.22 21.88
C CYS A 83 -21.70 -17.16 21.00
N PHE A 84 -22.04 -17.32 19.71
CA PHE A 84 -21.22 -18.06 18.73
C PHE A 84 -20.94 -19.55 19.03
N ASP A 85 -21.60 -20.12 20.05
CA ASP A 85 -21.47 -21.54 20.40
C ASP A 85 -22.24 -22.45 19.41
N ARG A 86 -23.01 -21.84 18.50
CA ARG A 86 -23.73 -22.56 17.44
C ARG A 86 -22.78 -22.99 16.34
N ARG A 87 -22.54 -24.30 16.25
CA ARG A 87 -21.62 -24.92 15.30
C ARG A 87 -22.36 -25.63 14.19
N PHE A 88 -21.96 -25.37 12.96
CA PHE A 88 -22.50 -26.06 11.80
C PHE A 88 -21.94 -27.48 11.71
N ILE A 89 -22.81 -28.49 11.73
CA ILE A 89 -22.43 -29.92 11.80
C ILE A 89 -21.61 -30.30 10.56
N HIS A 90 -22.05 -29.86 9.38
CA HIS A 90 -21.48 -30.26 8.10
C HIS A 90 -20.41 -29.29 7.59
N SER A 91 -19.71 -28.57 8.49
CA SER A 91 -18.71 -27.56 8.13
C SER A 91 -17.59 -28.08 7.22
N LYS A 92 -17.09 -29.29 7.47
CA LYS A 92 -16.08 -29.93 6.60
C LYS A 92 -16.63 -30.21 5.21
N LEU A 93 -17.83 -30.79 5.10
CA LEU A 93 -18.47 -31.07 3.82
C LEU A 93 -18.78 -29.79 3.03
N LEU A 94 -19.18 -28.72 3.73
CA LEU A 94 -19.35 -27.40 3.10
C LEU A 94 -18.02 -26.84 2.60
N SER A 95 -16.96 -26.94 3.40
CA SER A 95 -15.62 -26.52 2.98
C SER A 95 -15.14 -27.30 1.75
N ASP A 96 -15.40 -28.61 1.71
CA ASP A 96 -15.13 -29.45 0.55
C ASP A 96 -15.95 -29.00 -0.67
N ALA A 97 -17.23 -28.70 -0.50
CA ALA A 97 -18.08 -28.19 -1.57
C ALA A 97 -17.59 -26.82 -2.10
N VAL A 98 -17.15 -25.91 -1.23
CA VAL A 98 -16.55 -24.63 -1.61
C VAL A 98 -15.28 -24.86 -2.43
N SER A 99 -14.39 -25.75 -1.98
CA SER A 99 -13.14 -26.05 -2.70
C SER A 99 -13.35 -26.65 -4.10
N ARG A 100 -14.46 -27.37 -4.31
CA ARG A 100 -14.83 -27.99 -5.60
C ARG A 100 -15.67 -27.08 -6.48
N THR A 101 -16.05 -25.91 -5.98
CA THR A 101 -16.88 -24.98 -6.74
C THR A 101 -16.05 -24.33 -7.82
N GLU A 102 -16.47 -24.52 -9.07
CA GLU A 102 -15.87 -23.91 -10.26
C GLU A 102 -16.98 -23.34 -11.14
N PHE A 103 -16.93 -22.04 -11.41
CA PHE A 103 -17.87 -21.39 -12.31
C PHE A 103 -17.34 -20.06 -12.84
N LEU A 104 -17.95 -19.56 -13.91
CA LEU A 104 -17.73 -18.20 -14.38
C LEU A 104 -18.66 -17.24 -13.63
N GLY A 105 -18.08 -16.44 -12.73
CA GLY A 105 -18.78 -15.42 -11.94
C GLY A 105 -18.83 -14.07 -12.64
N VAL A 106 -19.37 -13.06 -11.94
CA VAL A 106 -19.46 -11.69 -12.47
C VAL A 106 -18.12 -10.96 -12.39
N SER A 107 -17.24 -11.37 -11.48
CA SER A 107 -15.88 -10.82 -11.31
C SER A 107 -14.80 -11.60 -12.06
N GLY A 108 -15.14 -12.72 -12.70
CA GLY A 108 -14.20 -13.60 -13.41
C GLY A 108 -14.44 -15.08 -13.11
N PRO A 109 -13.55 -15.98 -13.57
CA PRO A 109 -13.60 -17.39 -13.21
C PRO A 109 -13.32 -17.56 -11.71
N ILE A 110 -14.10 -18.42 -11.06
CA ILE A 110 -14.05 -18.67 -9.62
C ILE A 110 -13.62 -20.10 -9.40
N GLN A 111 -12.52 -20.29 -8.68
CA GLN A 111 -12.03 -21.59 -8.25
C GLN A 111 -11.16 -21.42 -7.00
N PHE A 112 -11.25 -22.38 -6.07
CA PHE A 112 -10.53 -22.34 -4.80
C PHE A 112 -9.71 -23.60 -4.58
N SER A 113 -8.78 -23.53 -3.64
CA SER A 113 -8.03 -24.69 -3.16
C SER A 113 -7.81 -24.54 -1.66
N PHE A 114 -7.69 -25.66 -0.95
CA PHE A 114 -7.40 -25.67 0.48
C PHE A 114 -6.02 -25.11 0.84
N ASN A 115 -5.11 -25.05 -0.13
CA ASN A 115 -3.72 -24.66 0.10
C ASN A 115 -3.48 -23.15 -0.01
N VAL A 116 -4.45 -22.39 -0.51
CA VAL A 116 -4.34 -20.94 -0.69
C VAL A 116 -5.57 -20.24 -0.12
N THR A 117 -5.36 -19.03 0.40
CA THR A 117 -6.45 -18.20 0.91
C THR A 117 -7.25 -17.52 -0.20
N ASP A 118 -6.58 -17.25 -1.33
CA ASP A 118 -7.17 -16.56 -2.48
C ASP A 118 -7.69 -17.54 -3.53
N ARG A 119 -8.37 -17.00 -4.54
CA ARG A 119 -8.78 -17.76 -5.72
C ARG A 119 -7.54 -18.27 -6.46
N ILE A 120 -7.56 -19.51 -6.94
CA ILE A 120 -6.47 -20.06 -7.77
C ILE A 120 -6.55 -19.62 -9.23
N THR A 121 -7.72 -19.15 -9.65
CA THR A 121 -7.99 -18.57 -10.97
C THR A 121 -8.80 -17.28 -10.81
N GLY A 122 -8.74 -16.40 -11.80
CA GLY A 122 -9.52 -15.16 -11.77
C GLY A 122 -9.02 -14.14 -10.73
N LEU A 123 -7.72 -14.17 -10.41
CA LEU A 123 -7.05 -13.16 -9.60
C LEU A 123 -6.40 -12.12 -10.52
N TYR A 124 -6.88 -10.90 -10.45
CA TYR A 124 -6.45 -9.80 -11.32
C TYR A 124 -6.04 -8.58 -10.49
N TYR A 125 -5.01 -7.87 -10.95
CA TYR A 125 -4.66 -6.56 -10.42
C TYR A 125 -4.52 -5.55 -11.55
N SER A 126 -4.83 -4.29 -11.25
CA SER A 126 -4.57 -3.15 -12.13
C SER A 126 -3.60 -2.22 -11.44
N ALA A 127 -2.46 -1.94 -12.09
CA ALA A 127 -1.55 -0.89 -11.66
C ALA A 127 -1.89 0.40 -12.39
N LYS A 128 -2.17 1.46 -11.62
CA LYS A 128 -2.47 2.80 -12.11
C LYS A 128 -1.29 3.72 -11.82
N ASN A 129 -0.82 4.42 -12.84
CA ASN A 129 0.20 5.45 -12.71
C ASN A 129 -0.46 6.80 -12.44
N ALA A 130 -0.02 7.46 -11.37
CA ALA A 130 -0.43 8.82 -11.07
C ALA A 130 0.28 9.78 -12.02
N GLN A 131 -0.49 10.43 -12.88
CA GLN A 131 -0.01 11.29 -13.96
C GLN A 131 -0.62 12.69 -13.86
N PRO A 132 0.14 13.75 -14.17
CA PRO A 132 -0.41 15.10 -14.30
C PRO A 132 -1.50 15.14 -15.38
N SER A 133 -2.59 15.83 -15.09
CA SER A 133 -3.72 16.04 -16.00
C SER A 133 -4.17 17.50 -15.91
N SER A 134 -4.97 17.96 -16.88
CA SER A 134 -5.52 19.32 -16.89
C SER A 134 -6.30 19.68 -15.61
N ASN A 135 -6.86 18.67 -14.94
CA ASN A 135 -7.61 18.81 -13.69
C ASN A 135 -6.77 18.45 -12.43
N GLY A 136 -5.44 18.40 -12.54
CA GLY A 136 -4.54 18.07 -11.44
C GLY A 136 -3.89 16.70 -11.59
N LEU A 137 -4.32 15.71 -10.80
CA LEU A 137 -3.76 14.37 -10.79
C LEU A 137 -4.78 13.35 -11.30
N SER A 138 -4.37 12.50 -12.25
CA SER A 138 -5.17 11.39 -12.77
C SER A 138 -4.47 10.06 -12.54
N PHE A 139 -5.25 9.02 -12.26
CA PHE A 139 -4.76 7.65 -12.10
C PHE A 139 -5.08 6.85 -13.35
N VAL A 140 -4.08 6.68 -14.22
CA VAL A 140 -4.24 6.03 -15.52
C VAL A 140 -3.78 4.58 -15.39
N PRO A 141 -4.59 3.57 -15.76
CA PRO A 141 -4.12 2.18 -15.77
C PRO A 141 -2.95 2.03 -16.72
N VAL A 142 -1.88 1.36 -16.28
CA VAL A 142 -0.66 1.17 -17.08
C VAL A 142 -0.20 -0.27 -17.14
N LEU A 143 -0.55 -1.08 -16.15
CA LEU A 143 -0.28 -2.51 -16.13
C LEU A 143 -1.49 -3.29 -15.61
N GLU A 144 -1.63 -4.51 -16.09
CA GLU A 144 -2.61 -5.49 -15.64
C GLU A 144 -1.90 -6.79 -15.29
N TYR A 145 -2.29 -7.41 -14.19
CA TYR A 145 -1.79 -8.70 -13.75
C TYR A 145 -2.87 -9.77 -13.86
N PHE A 146 -2.49 -10.99 -14.22
CA PHE A 146 -3.40 -12.11 -14.40
C PHE A 146 -2.80 -13.38 -13.82
N HIS A 147 -3.26 -13.90 -12.69
CA HIS A 147 -2.77 -15.22 -12.28
C HIS A 147 -3.24 -16.32 -13.27
N PRO A 148 -2.37 -17.23 -13.76
CA PRO A 148 -0.95 -17.45 -13.41
C PRO A 148 0.08 -16.75 -14.32
N SER A 149 -0.37 -15.91 -15.26
CA SER A 149 0.50 -15.03 -16.06
C SER A 149 1.06 -13.86 -15.23
N ASP A 150 2.02 -13.13 -15.79
CA ASP A 150 2.63 -11.96 -15.13
C ASP A 150 1.99 -10.64 -15.59
N TRP A 151 2.51 -9.52 -15.11
CA TRP A 151 2.15 -8.17 -15.53
C TRP A 151 2.30 -7.97 -17.04
N ARG A 152 1.29 -7.34 -17.64
CA ARG A 152 1.32 -6.89 -19.04
C ARG A 152 0.85 -5.46 -19.17
N ILE A 153 1.25 -4.82 -20.26
CA ILE A 153 0.76 -3.50 -20.64
C ILE A 153 -0.58 -3.68 -21.38
N PRO A 154 -1.69 -3.02 -20.96
CA PRO A 154 -3.01 -3.21 -21.55
C PRO A 154 -3.06 -2.83 -23.03
N THR A 155 -2.52 -1.66 -23.36
CA THR A 155 -2.40 -1.14 -24.73
C THR A 155 -1.05 -0.47 -24.93
N LYS A 156 -0.58 -0.36 -26.17
CA LYS A 156 0.71 0.30 -26.49
C LYS A 156 0.75 1.78 -26.12
N GLU A 157 -0.41 2.40 -25.90
CA GLU A 157 -0.54 3.81 -25.51
C GLU A 157 -0.36 4.01 -23.99
N ASN A 158 -0.50 2.94 -23.21
CA ASN A 158 -0.29 2.99 -21.77
C ASN A 158 1.21 3.08 -21.46
N ILE A 159 1.65 4.27 -21.06
CA ILE A 159 3.03 4.56 -20.68
C ILE A 159 3.14 4.86 -19.19
N ILE A 160 4.22 4.41 -18.57
CA ILE A 160 4.56 4.76 -17.19
C ILE A 160 5.35 6.06 -17.23
N ILE A 161 4.81 7.11 -16.60
CA ILE A 161 5.50 8.38 -16.38
C ILE A 161 6.14 8.33 -15.00
N TRP A 162 7.47 8.44 -14.98
CA TRP A 162 8.29 8.49 -13.78
C TRP A 162 8.36 9.92 -13.23
N SER A 163 8.84 10.03 -11.98
CA SER A 163 9.06 11.32 -11.33
C SER A 163 9.89 12.25 -12.21
N GLY A 164 9.55 13.54 -12.23
CA GLY A 164 10.18 14.52 -13.12
C GLY A 164 9.68 14.49 -14.57
N ASN A 165 8.52 13.88 -14.82
CA ASN A 165 7.91 13.75 -16.15
C ASN A 165 8.81 12.98 -17.15
N SER A 166 9.51 11.97 -16.65
CA SER A 166 10.40 11.14 -17.47
C SER A 166 9.72 9.88 -17.97
N LEU A 167 10.00 9.50 -19.22
CA LEU A 167 9.62 8.20 -19.80
C LEU A 167 10.72 7.14 -19.62
N THR A 168 11.92 7.56 -19.23
CA THR A 168 13.02 6.63 -18.96
C THR A 168 12.85 6.04 -17.57
N GLN A 169 12.85 4.71 -17.50
CA GLN A 169 12.84 4.02 -16.22
C GLN A 169 14.08 4.43 -15.41
N PRO A 170 13.91 4.95 -14.18
CA PRO A 170 15.04 5.22 -13.32
C PRO A 170 15.72 3.90 -12.98
N ILE A 171 17.03 3.87 -13.16
CA ILE A 171 17.86 2.69 -12.87
C ILE A 171 18.55 2.93 -11.53
N GLY A 172 18.37 2.01 -10.58
CA GLY A 172 18.99 2.05 -9.26
C GLY A 172 18.22 2.85 -8.21
N GLY A 173 18.77 2.90 -7.00
CA GLY A 173 18.25 3.73 -5.91
C GLY A 173 18.79 5.16 -5.98
N ALA A 174 18.22 6.06 -5.17
CA ALA A 174 18.78 7.40 -4.99
C ALA A 174 20.22 7.29 -4.46
N ILE A 175 21.17 7.94 -5.12
CA ILE A 175 22.59 7.95 -4.74
C ILE A 175 22.89 9.29 -4.06
N LEU A 176 23.34 9.26 -2.81
CA LEU A 176 23.74 10.46 -2.06
C LEU A 176 25.17 10.92 -2.39
N LYS A 177 25.95 10.08 -3.08
CA LYS A 177 27.35 10.34 -3.41
C LYS A 177 27.50 11.61 -4.25
N GLY A 178 28.29 12.56 -3.76
CA GLY A 178 28.58 13.83 -4.43
C GLY A 178 27.50 14.90 -4.27
N LEU A 179 26.40 14.63 -3.56
CA LEU A 179 25.40 15.65 -3.24
C LEU A 179 25.86 16.52 -2.07
N ASN A 180 25.71 17.84 -2.20
CA ASN A 180 25.87 18.76 -1.09
C ASN A 180 24.62 18.68 -0.19
N LEU A 181 24.81 18.32 1.07
CA LEU A 181 23.72 18.26 2.06
C LEU A 181 23.93 19.35 3.12
N ARG A 182 22.93 20.20 3.31
CA ARG A 182 22.86 21.17 4.42
C ARG A 182 22.35 20.45 5.66
N ILE A 183 23.26 20.22 6.59
CA ILE A 183 23.02 19.46 7.82
C ILE A 183 22.86 20.45 8.97
N GLY A 184 21.63 20.59 9.47
CA GLY A 184 21.37 21.37 10.67
C GLY A 184 21.78 20.59 11.92
N ILE A 185 22.58 21.21 12.78
CA ILE A 185 22.93 20.70 14.11
C ILE A 185 22.54 21.69 15.20
N ILE A 186 22.32 21.21 16.42
CA ILE A 186 22.09 22.05 17.59
C ILE A 186 23.15 21.76 18.64
N GLU A 187 23.60 22.79 19.34
CA GLU A 187 24.50 22.63 20.48
C GLU A 187 23.75 21.92 21.62
N SER A 188 24.20 20.71 21.96
CA SER A 188 23.63 19.89 23.04
C SER A 188 24.74 19.02 23.62
N VAL A 189 25.27 19.40 24.77
CA VAL A 189 26.35 18.65 25.43
C VAL A 189 25.76 17.38 26.08
N PRO A 190 26.34 16.18 25.89
CA PRO A 190 27.65 15.89 25.27
C PRO A 190 27.61 15.49 23.79
N PHE A 191 26.45 15.57 23.13
CA PHE A 191 26.24 15.08 21.76
C PHE A 191 26.89 15.96 20.69
N THR A 192 26.74 17.27 20.81
CA THR A 192 27.30 18.29 19.93
C THR A 192 27.95 19.35 20.79
N ILE A 193 29.27 19.38 20.77
CA ILE A 193 30.10 20.34 21.49
C ILE A 193 30.64 21.34 20.48
N VAL A 194 30.50 22.64 20.80
CA VAL A 194 30.91 23.75 19.94
C VAL A 194 32.05 24.50 20.61
N GLU A 195 33.23 24.45 20.02
CA GLU A 195 34.41 25.13 20.53
C GLU A 195 34.84 26.24 19.58
N LYS A 196 35.19 27.40 20.14
CA LYS A 196 35.80 28.49 19.38
C LYS A 196 37.31 28.32 19.43
N VAL A 197 37.93 28.10 18.28
CA VAL A 197 39.38 27.90 18.13
C VAL A 197 39.96 28.97 17.24
N ILE A 198 41.18 29.41 17.56
CA ILE A 198 41.92 30.34 16.73
C ILE A 198 42.70 29.52 15.71
N ASP A 199 42.45 29.73 14.43
CA ASP A 199 43.15 29.02 13.36
C ASP A 199 44.59 29.54 13.20
N ALA A 200 45.36 28.88 12.33
CA ALA A 200 46.75 29.25 12.05
C ALA A 200 46.90 30.66 11.44
N SER A 201 45.81 31.27 10.97
CA SER A 201 45.76 32.63 10.42
C SER A 201 45.34 33.68 11.45
N GLY A 202 45.07 33.28 12.69
CA GLY A 202 44.60 34.16 13.76
C GLY A 202 43.09 34.44 13.73
N GLN A 203 42.32 33.79 12.87
CA GLN A 203 40.86 33.94 12.82
C GLN A 203 40.17 32.98 13.79
N THR A 204 39.10 33.45 14.43
CA THR A 204 38.25 32.59 15.26
C THR A 204 37.36 31.73 14.37
N THR A 205 37.55 30.42 14.43
CA THR A 205 36.76 29.41 13.73
C THR A 205 35.98 28.55 14.74
N ILE A 206 34.92 27.90 14.28
CA ILE A 206 34.11 26.99 15.08
C ILE A 206 34.54 25.57 14.79
N GLN A 207 34.88 24.82 15.84
CA GLN A 207 35.17 23.40 15.78
C GLN A 207 34.04 22.63 16.46
N TYR A 208 33.55 21.60 15.77
CA TYR A 208 32.55 20.68 16.28
C TYR A 208 33.21 19.40 16.79
N SER A 209 32.77 18.92 17.94
CA SER A 209 33.16 17.63 18.51
C SER A 209 31.96 16.95 19.18
N GLY A 210 32.13 15.71 19.63
CA GLY A 210 31.06 14.89 20.22
C GLY A 210 30.45 13.88 19.25
N TYR A 211 29.47 13.13 19.76
CA TYR A 211 28.88 11.98 19.07
C TYR A 211 28.30 12.32 17.68
N ILE A 212 27.61 13.46 17.56
CA ILE A 212 26.95 13.86 16.31
C ILE A 212 27.96 14.18 15.22
N HIS A 213 29.10 14.76 15.57
CA HIS A 213 30.18 15.04 14.62
C HIS A 213 30.79 13.75 14.07
N ASP A 214 31.04 12.78 14.94
CA ASP A 214 31.59 11.47 14.54
C ASP A 214 30.58 10.68 13.70
N LEU A 215 29.29 10.77 14.03
CA LEU A 215 28.21 10.20 13.24
C LEU A 215 28.17 10.80 11.83
N ILE A 216 28.24 12.13 11.69
CA ILE A 216 28.26 12.79 10.36
C ILE A 216 29.44 12.29 9.53
N LYS A 217 30.63 12.18 10.11
CA LYS A 217 31.82 11.63 9.41
C LYS A 217 31.62 10.18 8.96
N LEU A 218 31.02 9.34 9.80
CA LEU A 218 30.73 7.95 9.48
C LEU A 218 29.69 7.83 8.34
N LEU A 219 28.63 8.65 8.39
CA LEU A 219 27.62 8.69 7.33
C LEU A 219 28.25 9.20 6.03
N GLN A 220 29.11 10.22 6.10
CA GLN A 220 29.85 10.74 4.96
C GLN A 220 30.74 9.65 4.33
N SER A 221 31.50 8.89 5.12
CA SER A 221 32.38 7.85 4.58
C SER A 221 31.61 6.72 3.91
N ASN A 222 30.43 6.38 4.44
CA ASN A 222 29.63 5.27 3.93
C ASN A 222 28.76 5.65 2.72
N MET A 223 28.26 6.89 2.68
CA MET A 223 27.30 7.34 1.65
C MET A 223 27.92 8.29 0.61
N GLY A 224 29.05 8.93 0.93
CA GLY A 224 29.82 9.77 0.01
C GLY A 224 29.21 11.13 -0.33
N PHE A 225 28.27 11.65 0.46
CA PHE A 225 27.76 13.02 0.31
C PHE A 225 28.79 14.05 0.77
N ILE A 226 28.55 15.32 0.47
CA ILE A 226 29.39 16.46 0.85
C ILE A 226 28.65 17.25 1.95
N PRO A 227 29.06 17.17 3.22
CA PRO A 227 28.37 17.84 4.32
C PRO A 227 28.64 19.35 4.34
N THR A 228 27.57 20.14 4.45
CA THR A 228 27.61 21.55 4.88
C THR A 228 26.96 21.61 6.25
N ILE A 229 27.78 21.64 7.31
CA ILE A 229 27.28 21.63 8.70
C ILE A 229 26.92 23.05 9.11
N GLU A 230 25.66 23.26 9.48
CA GLU A 230 25.12 24.55 9.89
C GLU A 230 24.63 24.46 11.35
N LEU A 231 25.29 25.23 12.23
CA LEU A 231 24.85 25.35 13.61
C LEU A 231 23.60 26.21 13.70
N ALA A 232 22.54 25.64 14.25
CA ALA A 232 21.30 26.36 14.50
C ALA A 232 21.52 27.51 15.51
N PRO A 233 20.75 28.61 15.40
CA PRO A 233 20.81 29.69 16.37
C PRO A 233 20.62 29.20 17.81
N SER A 234 21.29 29.82 18.78
CA SER A 234 21.24 29.40 20.19
C SER A 234 19.84 29.47 20.82
N ASN A 235 18.92 30.25 20.25
CA ASN A 235 17.52 30.34 20.68
C ASN A 235 16.59 29.37 19.92
N GLN A 236 17.13 28.53 19.04
CA GLN A 236 16.35 27.60 18.22
C GLN A 236 15.83 26.45 19.08
N THR A 237 14.54 26.15 18.96
CA THR A 237 13.93 24.98 19.61
C THR A 237 13.99 23.75 18.70
N TYR A 238 13.92 22.54 19.28
CA TYR A 238 13.79 21.30 18.49
C TYR A 238 12.59 21.31 17.52
N ASN A 239 11.47 21.92 17.92
CA ASN A 239 10.33 22.11 17.01
C ASN A 239 10.68 23.06 15.86
N GLY A 240 11.48 24.09 16.15
CA GLY A 240 12.03 24.98 15.14
C GLY A 240 12.96 24.26 14.16
N LEU A 241 13.82 23.36 14.64
CA LEU A 241 14.68 22.53 13.77
C LEU A 241 13.86 21.68 12.81
N VAL A 242 12.84 20.99 13.33
CA VAL A 242 11.94 20.17 12.51
C VAL A 242 11.23 21.01 11.46
N ARG A 243 10.73 22.21 11.83
CA ARG A 243 10.14 23.13 10.86
C ARG A 243 11.16 23.64 9.83
N ALA A 244 12.42 23.84 10.22
CA ALA A 244 13.46 24.26 9.30
C ALA A 244 13.71 23.20 8.22
N VAL A 245 13.66 21.92 8.56
CA VAL A 245 13.70 20.82 7.57
C VAL A 245 12.46 20.84 6.68
N HIS A 246 11.26 20.88 7.26
CA HIS A 246 10.00 20.95 6.50
C HIS A 246 9.96 22.13 5.51
N ASN A 247 10.54 23.26 5.89
CA ASN A 247 10.60 24.47 5.06
C ASN A 247 11.79 24.50 4.08
N GLY A 248 12.60 23.43 4.02
CA GLY A 248 13.74 23.31 3.10
C GLY A 248 14.96 24.19 3.44
N VAL A 249 15.05 24.67 4.69
CA VAL A 249 16.23 25.41 5.18
C VAL A 249 17.41 24.44 5.35
N TYR A 250 17.17 23.31 5.98
CA TYR A 250 18.11 22.19 6.07
C TYR A 250 17.58 21.01 5.26
N ASP A 251 18.48 20.23 4.67
CA ASP A 251 18.10 19.00 3.99
C ASP A 251 17.92 17.86 5.00
N ILE A 252 18.65 17.92 6.12
CA ILE A 252 18.55 17.00 7.25
C ILE A 252 18.97 17.71 8.54
N VAL A 253 18.38 17.30 9.68
CA VAL A 253 18.88 17.65 11.01
C VAL A 253 19.39 16.40 11.70
N ILE A 254 20.57 16.50 12.30
CA ILE A 254 21.18 15.40 13.07
C ILE A 254 21.47 15.94 14.48
N GLY A 255 20.85 15.31 15.48
CA GLY A 255 20.91 15.73 16.87
C GLY A 255 20.05 14.80 17.74
N ASP A 256 19.98 15.11 19.02
CA ASP A 256 19.15 14.43 20.04
C ASP A 256 17.65 14.81 19.92
N VAL A 257 17.10 14.68 18.71
CA VAL A 257 15.73 15.09 18.39
C VAL A 257 14.74 13.97 18.74
N THR A 258 13.92 14.19 19.78
CA THR A 258 12.85 13.25 20.13
C THR A 258 11.81 13.11 19.02
N VAL A 259 11.47 11.87 18.66
CA VAL A 259 10.40 11.57 17.72
C VAL A 259 9.03 11.71 18.40
N THR A 260 8.16 12.54 17.85
CA THR A 260 6.79 12.73 18.34
C THR A 260 5.80 12.68 17.18
N ALA A 261 4.53 12.37 17.45
CA ALA A 261 3.48 12.33 16.42
C ALA A 261 3.40 13.66 15.65
N ALA A 262 3.36 14.79 16.36
CA ALA A 262 3.30 16.12 15.75
C ALA A 262 4.52 16.46 14.87
N ARG A 263 5.70 15.92 15.16
CA ARG A 263 6.89 16.12 14.31
C ARG A 263 6.86 15.22 13.06
N ARG A 264 6.32 14.00 13.18
CA ARG A 264 6.15 13.08 12.04
C ARG A 264 5.15 13.56 11.01
N GLU A 265 4.23 14.44 11.38
CA GLU A 265 3.35 15.11 10.42
C GLU A 265 4.11 16.10 9.51
N LEU A 266 5.29 16.57 9.92
CA LEU A 266 6.07 17.56 9.19
C LEU A 266 7.28 16.96 8.46
N VAL A 267 7.93 15.95 9.04
CA VAL A 267 9.16 15.36 8.50
C VAL A 267 9.22 13.86 8.75
N ASP A 268 9.93 13.15 7.89
CA ASP A 268 10.28 11.76 8.13
C ASP A 268 11.46 11.63 9.09
N PHE A 269 11.44 10.56 9.89
CA PHE A 269 12.51 10.22 10.83
C PHE A 269 13.17 8.91 10.42
N PHE A 270 14.49 8.85 10.54
CA PHE A 270 15.22 7.59 10.51
C PHE A 270 14.87 6.72 11.73
N HIS A 271 15.17 5.43 11.65
CA HIS A 271 15.00 4.54 12.80
C HIS A 271 15.71 5.13 14.02
N CYS A 272 15.05 5.11 15.18
CA CYS A 272 15.61 5.73 16.37
C CYS A 272 16.91 5.01 16.75
N TYR A 273 17.98 5.79 16.90
CA TYR A 273 19.21 5.39 17.58
C TYR A 273 19.34 6.29 18.82
N ILE A 274 20.02 5.76 19.84
CA ILE A 274 20.03 6.18 21.26
C ILE A 274 19.89 7.69 21.47
#